data_AF-A0A023G745-F1
#
_entry.id   AF-A0A023G745-F1
#
_cell.length_a   1.000
_cell.length_b   1.000
_cell.length_c   1.000
_cell.angle_alpha   90.00
_cell.angle_beta   90.00
_cell.angle_gamma   90.00
#
_symmetry.space_group_name_H-M   'P 1'
#
loop_
_entity.id
_entity.type
_entity.pdbx_description
1 polymer ?
#
loop_
_entity_poly.entity_id
_entity_poly.type
_entity_poly.pdbx_seq_one_letter_code
_entity_poly.pdbx_strand_id
1 'polypeptide(L)'
;VPPGRDNRSSEWTKCPRCLSSICKFPYGVAITDIDNDEILDCLTAKRKDFDPEAKTVTYVWSLNGGEGNDRMHVPFYHTAGDTPDATNFTVGKDADKVEVAHFRYTDYKDCAIVEVPHFGDECILFVSPEVENNVPESCMEQFSDICGEAISLRERHPCVDDDTEDEDF
;
A
#
# COMPACT_ATOMS: atom_id res chain seq x y z
N VAL A 1 21.77 22.68 21.36
CA VAL A 1 21.48 22.03 20.08
C VAL A 1 20.26 21.14 20.29
N PRO A 2 19.04 21.54 19.90
CA PRO A 2 17.91 20.63 20.03
C PRO A 2 17.88 19.65 18.85
N PRO A 3 17.47 18.39 19.08
CA PRO A 3 17.51 17.33 18.08
C PRO A 3 16.30 17.38 17.14
N GLY A 4 16.53 16.92 15.90
CA GLY A 4 15.52 16.34 15.00
C GLY A 4 14.33 17.23 14.62
N ARG A 5 14.50 18.09 13.61
CA ARG A 5 13.35 18.54 12.81
C ARG A 5 12.81 17.33 12.05
N ASP A 6 11.55 17.02 12.31
CA ASP A 6 10.74 16.04 11.59
C ASP A 6 10.75 16.34 10.09
N ASN A 7 11.51 15.54 9.35
CA ASN A 7 11.74 15.69 7.90
C ASN A 7 10.45 15.50 7.10
N ARG A 8 9.45 14.81 7.69
CA ARG A 8 8.13 14.57 7.10
C ARG A 8 7.43 15.86 6.73
N SER A 9 7.51 16.91 7.56
CA SER A 9 6.80 18.19 7.33
C SER A 9 7.11 18.85 5.97
N SER A 10 8.34 18.68 5.47
CA SER A 10 8.81 19.32 4.23
C SER A 10 8.39 18.59 2.95
N GLU A 11 8.22 17.27 3.02
CA GLU A 11 7.82 16.42 1.89
C GLU A 11 6.35 16.62 1.51
N TRP A 12 5.47 16.83 2.50
CA TRP A 12 4.04 17.09 2.28
C TRP A 12 3.77 18.32 1.41
N THR A 13 4.59 19.37 1.57
CA THR A 13 4.41 20.64 0.86
C THR A 13 4.77 20.52 -0.63
N LYS A 14 5.56 19.51 -0.99
CA LYS A 14 5.98 19.22 -2.37
C LYS A 14 5.15 18.13 -3.04
N CYS A 15 4.22 17.51 -2.32
CA CYS A 15 3.40 16.44 -2.86
C CYS A 15 2.54 16.92 -4.04
N PRO A 16 2.75 16.40 -5.26
CA PRO A 16 1.88 16.68 -6.39
C PRO A 16 0.45 16.24 -6.07
N ARG A 17 -0.57 17.01 -6.49
CA ARG A 17 -1.98 16.63 -6.23
C ARG A 17 -2.37 15.27 -6.80
N CYS A 18 -1.73 14.83 -7.89
CA CYS A 18 -1.95 13.52 -8.48
C CYS A 18 -1.35 12.36 -7.67
N LEU A 19 -0.60 12.64 -6.60
CA LEU A 19 0.00 11.65 -5.70
C LEU A 19 -0.39 11.90 -4.24
N SER A 20 -1.47 12.67 -4.00
CA SER A 20 -1.89 13.07 -2.65
C SER A 20 -2.08 11.89 -1.70
N SER A 21 -2.70 10.80 -2.18
CA SER A 21 -2.87 9.55 -1.43
C SER A 21 -1.52 8.92 -1.08
N ILE A 22 -0.63 8.74 -2.06
CA ILE A 22 0.72 8.17 -1.86
C ILE A 22 1.54 8.96 -0.86
N CYS A 23 1.43 10.28 -0.88
CA CYS A 23 2.13 11.09 0.10
C CYS A 23 1.66 10.75 1.51
N LYS A 24 0.34 10.53 1.69
CA LYS A 24 -0.34 10.31 2.98
C LYS A 24 -0.03 8.98 3.64
N PHE A 25 0.25 7.95 2.84
CA PHE A 25 0.43 6.60 3.34
C PHE A 25 1.84 6.09 3.08
N PRO A 26 2.86 6.49 3.88
CA PRO A 26 4.20 5.91 3.78
C PRO A 26 4.24 4.45 4.25
N TYR A 27 3.24 4.01 5.00
CA TYR A 27 3.05 2.61 5.41
C TYR A 27 1.55 2.32 5.35
N GLY A 28 1.17 1.23 4.68
CA GLY A 28 -0.18 0.67 4.71
C GLY A 28 -0.17 -0.80 5.16
N VAL A 29 -1.17 -1.18 5.94
CA VAL A 29 -1.50 -2.56 6.26
C VAL A 29 -2.73 -2.95 5.46
N ALA A 30 -2.67 -4.04 4.70
CA ALA A 30 -3.84 -4.55 4.00
C ALA A 30 -4.75 -5.31 4.97
N ILE A 31 -6.04 -4.97 4.96
CA ILE A 31 -7.04 -5.59 5.84
C ILE A 31 -7.89 -6.61 5.07
N THR A 32 -8.18 -6.32 3.80
CA THR A 32 -9.13 -7.11 3.00
C THR A 32 -8.62 -7.34 1.58
N ASP A 33 -8.98 -8.49 1.00
CA ASP A 33 -9.01 -8.71 -0.46
C ASP A 33 -10.42 -9.13 -0.92
N ILE A 34 -10.53 -9.48 -2.21
CA ILE A 34 -11.77 -9.96 -2.83
C ILE A 34 -11.74 -11.45 -3.25
N ASP A 35 -10.57 -12.10 -3.29
CA ASP A 35 -10.43 -13.49 -3.67
C ASP A 35 -9.63 -14.28 -2.63
N ASN A 36 -10.24 -15.36 -2.16
CA ASN A 36 -9.79 -16.08 -0.98
C ASN A 36 -8.54 -16.97 -1.19
N ASP A 37 -7.55 -16.50 -1.94
CA ASP A 37 -6.46 -17.31 -2.49
C ASP A 37 -5.17 -17.29 -1.65
N GLU A 38 -5.19 -16.57 -0.53
CA GLU A 38 -4.13 -16.48 0.49
C GLU A 38 -2.85 -15.76 0.02
N ILE A 39 -2.78 -15.28 -1.22
CA ILE A 39 -1.57 -14.62 -1.76
C ILE A 39 -1.29 -13.31 -1.04
N LEU A 40 -2.34 -12.56 -0.69
CA LEU A 40 -2.24 -11.27 -0.01
C LEU A 40 -2.28 -11.39 1.53
N ASP A 41 -2.27 -12.61 2.08
CA ASP A 41 -2.27 -12.82 3.52
C ASP A 41 -1.12 -12.03 4.16
N CYS A 42 -1.47 -11.30 5.22
CA CYS A 42 -0.57 -10.44 5.97
C CYS A 42 0.11 -9.32 5.18
N LEU A 43 -0.36 -8.95 3.99
CA LEU A 43 0.23 -7.90 3.16
C LEU A 43 0.43 -6.58 3.93
N THR A 44 1.64 -6.04 3.83
CA THR A 44 1.95 -4.66 4.19
C THR A 44 2.66 -3.96 3.03
N ALA A 45 2.49 -2.65 2.92
CA ALA A 45 3.12 -1.83 1.89
C ALA A 45 3.90 -0.70 2.55
N LYS A 46 5.23 -0.68 2.39
CA LYS A 46 6.11 0.38 2.93
C LYS A 46 6.70 1.19 1.79
N ARG A 47 6.59 2.52 1.87
CA ARG A 47 7.21 3.44 0.91
C ARG A 47 8.71 3.47 1.16
N LYS A 48 9.48 2.99 0.20
CA LYS A 48 10.95 2.97 0.25
C LYS A 48 11.56 4.27 -0.27
N ASP A 49 11.04 4.79 -1.38
CA ASP A 49 11.56 6.00 -2.02
C ASP A 49 10.43 6.85 -2.59
N PHE A 50 10.62 8.17 -2.65
CA PHE A 50 9.66 9.12 -3.18
C PHE A 50 10.34 10.36 -3.77
N ASP A 51 10.17 10.56 -5.09
CA ASP A 51 10.59 11.76 -5.78
C ASP A 51 9.36 12.56 -6.23
N PRO A 52 9.01 13.66 -5.54
CA PRO A 52 7.86 14.48 -5.91
C PRO A 52 8.06 15.29 -7.20
N GLU A 53 9.31 15.56 -7.60
CA GLU A 53 9.62 16.32 -8.83
C GLU A 53 9.49 15.40 -10.05
N ALA A 54 10.06 14.19 -9.97
CA ALA A 54 9.90 13.15 -10.99
C ALA A 54 8.53 12.45 -10.94
N LYS A 55 7.76 12.66 -9.85
CA LYS A 55 6.46 12.03 -9.59
C LYS A 55 6.54 10.50 -9.56
N THR A 56 7.58 9.99 -8.91
CA THR A 56 7.84 8.56 -8.77
C THR A 56 7.81 8.14 -7.30
N VAL A 57 7.32 6.94 -7.03
CA VAL A 57 7.36 6.34 -5.71
C VAL A 57 7.69 4.86 -5.83
N THR A 58 8.47 4.35 -4.88
CA THR A 58 8.69 2.92 -4.74
C THR A 58 8.02 2.46 -3.46
N TYR A 59 7.08 1.52 -3.57
CA TYR A 59 6.58 0.75 -2.45
C TYR A 59 7.21 -0.63 -2.45
N VAL A 60 7.46 -1.17 -1.27
CA VAL A 60 7.78 -2.58 -1.11
C VAL A 60 6.58 -3.22 -0.45
N TRP A 61 5.94 -4.14 -1.17
CA TRP A 61 4.95 -5.03 -0.62
C TRP A 61 5.68 -6.15 0.11
N SER A 62 5.28 -6.41 1.35
CA SER A 62 5.76 -7.54 2.12
C SER A 62 4.61 -8.51 2.30
N LEU A 63 4.75 -9.70 1.74
CA LEU A 63 3.74 -10.77 1.71
C LEU A 63 4.17 -11.90 2.65
N ASN A 64 3.22 -12.71 3.08
CA ASN A 64 3.52 -13.94 3.82
C ASN A 64 4.34 -14.90 2.91
N GLY A 65 5.45 -15.44 3.43
CA GLY A 65 6.25 -16.45 2.73
C GLY A 65 5.72 -17.89 2.88
N GLY A 66 4.66 -18.07 3.68
CA GLY A 66 4.14 -19.36 4.10
C GLY A 66 4.78 -19.87 5.39
N GLU A 67 4.24 -20.96 5.94
CA GLU A 67 4.66 -21.49 7.24
C GLU A 67 6.16 -21.84 7.27
N GLY A 68 6.91 -21.19 8.18
CA GLY A 68 8.33 -21.43 8.40
C GLY A 68 9.28 -20.75 7.41
N ASN A 69 8.76 -19.92 6.49
CA ASN A 69 9.57 -19.13 5.56
C ASN A 69 9.57 -17.64 5.96
N ASP A 70 10.64 -16.94 5.57
CA ASP A 70 10.73 -15.48 5.70
C ASP A 70 9.72 -14.78 4.79
N ARG A 71 9.40 -13.51 5.10
CA ARG A 71 8.47 -12.72 4.29
C ARG A 71 9.03 -12.50 2.88
N MET A 72 8.13 -12.45 1.90
CA MET A 72 8.50 -12.12 0.53
C MET A 72 8.36 -10.62 0.31
N HIS A 73 9.43 -9.97 -0.16
CA HIS A 73 9.45 -8.54 -0.45
C HIS A 73 9.44 -8.29 -1.95
N VAL A 74 8.42 -7.56 -2.43
CA VAL A 74 8.20 -7.28 -3.84
C VAL A 74 8.15 -5.76 -4.04
N PRO A 75 9.10 -5.17 -4.80
CA PRO A 75 9.07 -3.75 -5.08
C PRO A 75 8.07 -3.45 -6.20
N PHE A 76 7.23 -2.45 -5.96
CA PHE A 76 6.31 -1.82 -6.89
C PHE A 76 6.79 -0.41 -7.18
N TYR A 77 7.13 -0.16 -8.44
CA TYR A 77 7.62 1.14 -8.90
C TYR A 77 6.48 1.88 -9.57
N HIS A 78 5.97 2.93 -8.92
CA HIS A 78 4.88 3.72 -9.44
C HIS A 78 5.35 5.06 -10.03
N THR A 79 4.60 5.51 -11.03
CA THR A 79 4.64 6.87 -11.57
C THR A 79 3.23 7.43 -11.61
N ALA A 80 3.10 8.76 -11.70
CA ALA A 80 1.78 9.39 -11.86
C ALA A 80 1.07 8.87 -13.12
N GLY A 81 -0.21 8.52 -12.97
CA GLY A 81 -1.08 8.14 -14.09
C GLY A 81 -1.71 9.36 -14.78
N ASP A 82 -2.60 9.08 -15.73
CA ASP A 82 -3.31 10.10 -16.53
C ASP A 82 -4.36 10.87 -15.72
N THR A 83 -4.86 10.28 -14.63
CA THR A 83 -5.84 10.88 -13.72
C THR A 83 -5.29 10.96 -12.29
N PRO A 84 -5.81 11.88 -11.44
CA PRO A 84 -5.32 12.02 -10.07
C PRO A 84 -5.51 10.80 -9.17
N ASP A 85 -6.42 9.89 -9.54
CA ASP A 85 -6.71 8.63 -8.85
C ASP A 85 -5.96 7.44 -9.44
N ALA A 86 -5.14 7.62 -10.48
CA ALA A 86 -4.44 6.53 -11.15
C ALA A 86 -2.91 6.63 -11.00
N THR A 87 -2.26 5.48 -10.92
CA THR A 87 -0.80 5.37 -11.03
C THR A 87 -0.43 4.26 -11.99
N ASN A 88 0.59 4.50 -12.81
CA ASN A 88 1.21 3.44 -13.58
C ASN A 88 2.22 2.74 -12.69
N PHE A 89 2.29 1.42 -12.72
CA PHE A 89 3.28 0.67 -11.95
C PHE A 89 3.92 -0.47 -12.74
N THR A 90 5.09 -0.88 -12.27
CA THR A 90 5.82 -2.08 -12.68
C THR A 90 6.24 -2.85 -11.43
N VAL A 91 6.44 -4.16 -11.56
CA VAL A 91 6.72 -5.04 -10.43
C VAL A 91 8.09 -5.70 -10.59
N GLY A 92 8.92 -5.63 -9.56
CA GLY A 92 10.24 -6.26 -9.57
C GLY A 92 11.12 -5.74 -10.72
N LYS A 93 11.68 -6.65 -11.51
CA LYS A 93 12.59 -6.30 -12.61
C LYS A 93 11.87 -6.17 -13.97
N ASP A 94 10.56 -6.38 -14.02
CA ASP A 94 9.79 -6.37 -15.26
C ASP A 94 9.32 -4.94 -15.58
N ALA A 95 10.25 -4.12 -16.07
CA ALA A 95 9.98 -2.73 -16.42
C ALA A 95 9.13 -2.59 -17.71
N ASP A 96 8.98 -3.66 -18.50
CA ASP A 96 8.26 -3.62 -19.77
C ASP A 96 6.76 -3.88 -19.61
N LYS A 97 6.34 -4.47 -18.48
CA LYS A 97 4.93 -4.70 -18.15
C LYS A 97 4.38 -3.60 -17.24
N VAL A 98 3.96 -2.49 -17.86
CA VAL A 98 3.30 -1.39 -17.16
C VAL A 98 1.82 -1.69 -16.96
N GLU A 99 1.38 -1.64 -15.71
CA GLU A 99 -0.01 -1.81 -15.28
C GLU A 99 -0.53 -0.52 -14.63
N VAL A 100 -1.84 -0.39 -14.44
CA VAL A 100 -2.45 0.82 -13.87
C VAL A 100 -3.24 0.46 -12.62
N ALA A 101 -2.85 1.04 -11.49
CA ALA A 101 -3.57 0.93 -10.22
C ALA A 101 -4.46 2.16 -10.01
N HIS A 102 -5.61 1.96 -9.38
CA HIS A 102 -6.59 3.02 -9.11
C HIS A 102 -6.88 3.18 -7.62
N PHE A 103 -6.72 4.39 -7.08
CA PHE A 103 -7.18 4.78 -5.76
C PHE A 103 -8.68 5.10 -5.82
N ARG A 104 -9.52 4.13 -5.47
CA ARG A 104 -10.99 4.28 -5.53
C ARG A 104 -11.54 5.14 -4.40
N TYR A 105 -10.88 5.12 -3.25
CA TYR A 105 -11.25 5.93 -2.10
C TYR A 105 -10.04 6.21 -1.22
N THR A 106 -10.04 7.36 -0.55
CA THR A 106 -9.19 7.60 0.61
C THR A 106 -9.79 8.72 1.46
N ASP A 107 -9.65 8.61 2.77
CA ASP A 107 -9.95 9.69 3.71
C ASP A 107 -8.74 10.63 3.93
N TYR A 108 -7.62 10.35 3.27
CA TYR A 108 -6.32 11.01 3.41
C TYR A 108 -5.75 11.00 4.83
N LYS A 109 -6.22 10.09 5.69
CA LYS A 109 -5.86 10.04 7.10
C LYS A 109 -5.57 8.62 7.55
N ASP A 110 -6.58 7.74 7.50
CA ASP A 110 -6.53 6.42 8.10
C ASP A 110 -6.57 5.31 7.05
N CYS A 111 -7.14 5.52 5.86
CA CYS A 111 -7.29 4.44 4.88
C CYS A 111 -7.29 4.88 3.40
N ALA A 112 -7.03 3.90 2.54
CA ALA A 112 -7.18 3.99 1.09
C ALA A 112 -7.64 2.65 0.51
N ILE A 113 -8.53 2.71 -0.48
CA ILE A 113 -8.96 1.55 -1.27
C ILE A 113 -8.26 1.63 -2.61
N VAL A 114 -7.52 0.59 -2.95
CA VAL A 114 -6.70 0.52 -4.17
C VAL A 114 -7.11 -0.70 -4.98
N GLU A 115 -7.44 -0.47 -6.23
CA GLU A 115 -7.56 -1.53 -7.22
C GLU A 115 -6.21 -1.73 -7.92
N VAL A 116 -5.76 -2.98 -7.99
CA VAL A 116 -4.47 -3.34 -8.59
C VAL A 116 -4.68 -4.57 -9.48
N PRO A 117 -4.43 -4.48 -10.80
CA PRO A 117 -4.55 -5.62 -11.71
C PRO A 117 -3.31 -6.54 -11.62
N HIS A 118 -2.98 -7.02 -10.42
CA HIS A 118 -1.80 -7.84 -10.13
C HIS A 118 -2.13 -8.88 -9.03
N PHE A 119 -1.66 -10.12 -9.19
CA PHE A 119 -2.06 -11.33 -8.42
C PHE A 119 -3.51 -11.79 -8.61
N GLY A 120 -4.40 -10.87 -8.91
CA GLY A 120 -5.76 -11.02 -9.40
C GLY A 120 -6.16 -9.62 -9.86
N ASP A 121 -7.39 -9.41 -10.32
CA ASP A 121 -7.89 -8.02 -10.34
C ASP A 121 -8.27 -7.68 -8.89
N GLU A 122 -7.31 -7.19 -8.11
CA GLU A 122 -7.45 -6.99 -6.67
C GLU A 122 -8.16 -5.69 -6.32
N CYS A 123 -8.94 -5.70 -5.23
CA CYS A 123 -9.52 -4.51 -4.60
C CYS A 123 -9.19 -4.56 -3.11
N ILE A 124 -8.25 -3.73 -2.67
CA ILE A 124 -7.59 -3.86 -1.38
C ILE A 124 -7.87 -2.64 -0.50
N LEU A 125 -8.31 -2.88 0.74
CA LEU A 125 -8.33 -1.84 1.77
C LEU A 125 -6.99 -1.79 2.49
N PHE A 126 -6.23 -0.72 2.27
CA PHE A 126 -5.08 -0.39 3.09
C PHE A 126 -5.46 0.57 4.20
N VAL A 127 -4.92 0.35 5.39
CA VAL A 127 -5.07 1.24 6.55
C VAL A 127 -3.73 1.63 7.13
N SER A 128 -3.67 2.74 7.86
CA SER A 128 -2.49 3.10 8.63
C SER A 128 -2.25 2.07 9.76
N PRO A 129 -0.99 1.78 10.15
CA PRO A 129 -0.70 0.83 11.22
C PRO A 129 -1.38 1.18 12.55
N GLU A 130 -1.61 2.47 12.81
CA GLU A 130 -2.24 2.96 14.04
C GLU A 130 -3.69 2.49 14.22
N VAL A 131 -4.38 2.17 13.11
CA VAL A 131 -5.79 1.79 13.13
C VAL A 131 -6.04 0.36 12.67
N GLU A 132 -5.00 -0.44 12.44
CA GLU A 132 -5.13 -1.82 11.95
C GLU A 132 -6.12 -2.65 12.77
N ASN A 133 -6.00 -2.62 14.11
CA ASN A 133 -6.85 -3.40 15.01
C ASN A 133 -8.21 -2.72 15.30
N ASN A 134 -8.46 -1.55 14.73
CA ASN A 134 -9.66 -0.77 14.95
C ASN A 134 -9.96 0.08 13.70
N VAL A 135 -10.16 -0.60 12.58
CA VAL A 135 -10.39 0.03 11.27
C VAL A 135 -11.64 0.92 11.35
N PRO A 136 -11.58 2.18 10.89
CA PRO A 136 -12.75 3.06 10.90
C PRO A 136 -13.92 2.45 10.12
N GLU A 137 -15.12 2.48 10.70
CA GLU A 137 -16.34 1.95 10.08
C GLU A 137 -16.57 2.55 8.68
N SER A 138 -16.32 3.84 8.51
CA SER A 138 -16.43 4.52 7.21
C SER A 138 -15.51 3.93 6.13
N CYS A 139 -14.33 3.42 6.49
CA CYS A 139 -13.43 2.76 5.53
C CYS A 139 -13.98 1.40 5.09
N MET A 140 -14.55 0.64 6.04
CA MET A 140 -15.18 -0.66 5.76
C MET A 140 -16.45 -0.52 4.93
N GLU A 141 -17.28 0.49 5.22
CA GLU A 141 -18.48 0.80 4.42
C GLU A 141 -18.10 1.14 2.98
N GLN A 142 -17.10 2.02 2.79
CA GLN A 142 -16.63 2.37 1.44
C GLN A 142 -16.06 1.16 0.70
N PHE A 143 -15.36 0.27 1.40
CA PHE A 143 -14.90 -0.98 0.81
C PHE A 143 -16.08 -1.84 0.35
N SER A 144 -17.08 -2.01 1.21
CA SER A 144 -18.27 -2.80 0.86
C SER A 144 -19.03 -2.21 -0.34
N ASP A 145 -19.10 -0.89 -0.45
CA ASP A 145 -19.80 -0.21 -1.54
C ASP A 145 -19.03 -0.30 -2.87
N ILE A 146 -17.69 -0.28 -2.82
CA ILE A 146 -16.82 -0.24 -3.99
C ILE A 146 -16.43 -1.64 -4.47
N CYS A 147 -15.92 -2.47 -3.56
CA CYS A 147 -15.32 -3.77 -3.84
C CYS A 147 -16.28 -4.94 -3.57
N GLY A 148 -17.26 -4.78 -2.67
CA GLY A 148 -18.19 -5.84 -2.28
C GLY A 148 -17.82 -6.53 -0.96
N GLU A 149 -18.06 -7.84 -0.86
CA GLU A 149 -17.83 -8.57 0.39
C GLU A 149 -16.33 -8.64 0.72
N ALA A 150 -15.97 -8.26 1.94
CA ALA A 150 -14.60 -8.26 2.43
C ALA A 150 -14.16 -9.65 2.89
N ILE A 151 -13.00 -10.11 2.41
CA ILE A 151 -12.30 -11.29 2.92
C ILE A 151 -11.12 -10.81 3.75
N SER A 152 -11.02 -11.22 5.02
CA SER A 152 -9.97 -10.74 5.93
C SER A 152 -8.61 -11.38 5.61
N LEU A 153 -7.60 -10.54 5.43
CA LEU A 153 -6.20 -10.92 5.19
C LEU A 153 -5.40 -11.20 6.47
N ARG A 154 -6.02 -11.01 7.65
CA ARG A 154 -5.34 -11.07 8.96
C ARG A 154 -5.80 -12.21 9.85
N GLU A 155 -6.96 -12.82 9.57
CA GLU A 155 -7.60 -13.78 10.48
C GLU A 155 -7.16 -15.24 10.31
N ARG A 156 -6.62 -15.63 9.14
CA ARG A 156 -6.22 -17.01 8.88
C ARG A 156 -5.01 -17.46 9.69
N HIS A 157 -4.01 -16.59 9.79
CA HIS A 157 -2.73 -16.87 10.42
C HIS A 157 -2.24 -15.62 11.18
N PRO A 158 -1.55 -15.79 12.32
CA PRO A 158 -0.91 -14.66 12.99
C PRO A 158 0.15 -14.08 12.06
N CYS A 159 -0.03 -12.81 11.68
CA CYS A 159 0.95 -12.08 10.90
C CYS A 159 2.17 -11.81 11.78
N VAL A 160 3.27 -12.49 11.47
CA VAL A 160 4.55 -12.22 12.11
C VAL A 160 5.20 -11.08 11.33
N ASP A 161 5.47 -10.00 12.04
CA ASP A 161 6.25 -8.89 11.51
C ASP A 161 7.71 -9.33 11.38
N ASP A 162 8.34 -8.92 10.29
CA ASP A 162 9.75 -9.19 10.08
C ASP A 162 10.56 -8.08 10.79
N ASP A 163 11.39 -8.47 11.76
CA ASP A 163 12.31 -7.59 12.48
C ASP A 163 13.52 -7.18 11.62
N THR A 164 13.59 -7.59 10.34
CA THR A 164 14.67 -7.21 9.45
C THR A 164 14.62 -5.70 9.13
N GLU A 165 15.54 -4.96 9.75
CA GLU A 165 15.85 -3.59 9.42
C GLU A 165 16.27 -3.48 7.95
N ASP A 166 15.37 -3.04 7.08
CA ASP A 166 15.61 -2.32 5.82
C ASP A 166 16.89 -2.73 5.04
N GLU A 167 17.15 -4.03 4.86
CA GLU A 167 18.25 -4.46 3.99
C GLU A 167 17.86 -4.29 2.51
N ASP A 168 18.81 -3.75 1.75
CA ASP A 168 18.64 -3.22 0.41
C ASP A 168 18.09 -4.23 -0.62
N PHE A 169 16.78 -4.21 -0.84
CA PHE A 169 16.11 -4.74 -2.04
C PHE A 169 16.20 -3.81 -3.27
#